data_AF-A0A3R6QGW4-F1
#
_entry.id   AF-A0A3R6QGW4-F1
#
_cell.length_a   1.000
_cell.length_b   1.000
_cell.length_c   1.000
_cell.angle_alpha   90.00
_cell.angle_beta   90.00
_cell.angle_gamma   90.00
#
_symmetry.space_group_name_H-M   'P 1'
#
loop_
_entity.id
_entity.type
_entity.pdbx_description
1 polymer ?
#
loop_
_entity_poly.entity_id
_entity_poly.type
_entity_poly.pdbx_seq_one_letter_code
_entity_poly.pdbx_strand_id
1 'polypeptide(L)'
;MQRIRFYVGENKHVRIRIHARNNEPFVIRNATWELKSSYETEASGECFIDGTVIDAQIAPKKRLEYKLYITYKVADETLMECIEVVTE
;
A
#
# COMPACT_ATOMS: atom_id res chain seq x y z
N MET A 1 -1.24 -0.04 13.92
CA MET A 1 -1.62 0.37 12.56
C MET A 1 -0.87 1.64 12.23
N GLN A 2 -0.22 1.70 11.06
CA GLN A 2 0.44 2.93 10.60
C GLN A 2 -0.62 3.88 10.06
N ARG A 3 -0.49 5.17 10.37
CA ARG A 3 -1.38 6.23 9.89
C ARG A 3 -0.56 7.29 9.16
N ILE A 4 -0.95 7.60 7.93
CA ILE A 4 -0.29 8.59 7.07
C ILE A 4 -1.28 9.70 6.75
N ARG A 5 -0.77 10.94 6.66
CA ARG A 5 -1.58 12.13 6.33
C ARG A 5 -1.31 12.57 4.90
N PHE A 6 -2.38 12.92 4.21
CA PHE A 6 -2.37 13.41 2.83
C PHE A 6 -3.14 14.72 2.74
N TYR A 7 -2.77 15.57 1.80
CA TYR A 7 -3.66 16.64 1.36
C TYR A 7 -4.52 16.15 0.19
N VAL A 8 -5.73 16.67 0.07
CA VAL A 8 -6.62 16.32 -1.06
C VAL A 8 -5.97 16.69 -2.39
N GLY A 9 -5.89 15.72 -3.31
CA GLY A 9 -5.23 15.88 -4.61
C GLY A 9 -3.71 15.75 -4.57
N GLU A 10 -3.12 15.49 -3.40
CA GLU A 10 -1.69 15.27 -3.26
C GLU A 10 -1.31 13.87 -3.76
N ASN A 11 -0.39 13.82 -4.73
CA ASN A 11 0.18 12.57 -5.21
C ASN A 11 1.47 12.27 -4.45
N LYS A 12 1.48 11.19 -3.66
CA LYS A 12 2.65 10.72 -2.91
C LYS A 12 2.86 9.22 -3.06
N HIS A 13 4.11 8.85 -2.88
CA HIS A 13 4.55 7.45 -2.82
C HIS A 13 4.51 6.95 -1.38
N VAL A 14 3.73 5.91 -1.12
CA VAL A 14 3.71 5.15 0.13
C VAL A 14 4.61 3.94 -0.05
N ARG A 15 5.74 3.93 0.65
CA ARG A 15 6.72 2.85 0.59
C ARG A 15 6.64 1.99 1.83
N ILE A 16 6.47 0.68 1.64
CA ILE A 16 6.63 -0.30 2.71
C ILE A 16 7.84 -1.17 2.43
N ARG A 17 8.58 -1.50 3.50
CA ARG A 17 9.69 -2.44 3.42
C ARG A 17 9.28 -3.76 4.05
N ILE A 18 9.28 -4.80 3.24
CA ILE A 18 9.01 -6.15 3.70
C ILE A 18 10.32 -6.76 4.21
N HIS A 19 10.26 -7.52 5.30
CA HIS A 19 11.39 -8.27 5.80
C HIS A 19 10.90 -9.66 6.25
N ALA A 20 11.63 -10.69 5.84
CA ALA A 20 11.35 -12.05 6.30
C ALA A 20 11.81 -12.20 7.75
N ARG A 21 10.99 -12.81 8.61
CA ARG A 21 11.30 -12.98 10.04
C ARG A 21 12.54 -13.84 10.29
N ASN A 22 12.79 -14.79 9.38
CA ASN A 22 13.96 -15.67 9.39
C ASN A 22 15.18 -15.05 8.67
N ASN A 23 15.07 -13.80 8.21
CA ASN A 23 16.11 -13.09 7.47
C ASN A 23 16.55 -13.78 6.16
N GLU A 24 15.75 -14.72 5.65
CA GLU A 24 16.05 -15.38 4.38
C GLU A 24 15.77 -14.46 3.19
N PRO A 25 16.53 -14.60 2.10
CA PRO A 25 16.25 -13.88 0.87
C PRO A 25 14.91 -14.33 0.29
N PHE A 26 14.04 -13.36 0.01
CA PHE A 26 12.75 -13.60 -0.64
C PHE A 26 12.58 -12.65 -1.82
N VAL A 27 11.67 -13.01 -2.72
CA VAL A 27 11.35 -12.21 -3.90
C VAL A 27 9.85 -11.91 -3.89
N ILE A 28 9.51 -10.63 -3.95
CA ILE A 28 8.14 -10.17 -4.12
C ILE A 28 7.81 -10.31 -5.61
N ARG A 29 6.90 -11.23 -5.95
CA ARG A 29 6.55 -11.51 -7.35
C ARG A 29 5.59 -10.51 -7.94
N ASN A 30 4.67 -10.01 -7.12
CA ASN A 30 3.63 -9.08 -7.52
C ASN A 30 3.18 -8.28 -6.30
N ALA A 31 2.80 -7.03 -6.50
CA ALA A 31 2.20 -6.19 -5.48
C ALA A 31 1.19 -5.24 -6.13
N THR A 32 0.03 -5.11 -5.50
CA THR A 32 -1.07 -4.24 -5.91
C THR A 32 -1.59 -3.48 -4.71
N TRP A 33 -2.08 -2.28 -4.92
CA TRP A 33 -2.68 -1.48 -3.87
C TRP A 33 -4.14 -1.13 -4.20
N GLU A 34 -4.94 -1.00 -3.15
CA GLU A 34 -6.33 -0.53 -3.21
C GLU A 34 -6.55 0.50 -2.11
N LEU A 35 -7.01 1.68 -2.49
CA LEU A 35 -7.40 2.74 -1.58
C LEU A 35 -8.92 2.72 -1.39
N LYS A 36 -9.38 2.35 -0.19
CA LYS A 36 -10.80 2.17 0.13
C LYS A 36 -11.26 3.18 1.17
N SER A 37 -12.38 3.87 0.93
CA SER A 37 -13.07 4.70 1.92
C SER A 37 -14.34 3.99 2.37
N SER A 38 -14.46 3.67 3.66
CA SER A 38 -15.58 2.94 4.29
C SER A 38 -15.99 1.63 3.59
N TYR A 39 -16.66 1.71 2.43
CA TYR A 39 -17.18 0.59 1.65
C TYR A 39 -16.87 0.69 0.15
N GLU A 40 -16.28 1.78 -0.32
CA GLU A 40 -16.00 2.02 -1.74
C GLU A 40 -14.50 2.06 -2.01
N THR A 41 -14.06 1.38 -3.07
CA THR A 41 -12.69 1.53 -3.59
C THR A 41 -12.63 2.81 -4.41
N GLU A 42 -11.90 3.80 -3.91
CA GLU A 42 -11.71 5.06 -4.66
C GLU A 42 -10.70 4.88 -5.80
N ALA A 43 -9.63 4.13 -5.55
CA ALA A 43 -8.59 3.89 -6.52
C ALA A 43 -7.89 2.56 -6.24
N SER A 44 -7.32 1.96 -7.27
CA SER A 44 -6.44 0.81 -7.17
C SER A 44 -5.37 0.89 -8.26
N GLY A 45 -4.28 0.16 -8.05
CA GLY A 45 -3.19 0.13 -9.00
C GLY A 45 -2.16 -0.93 -8.68
N GLU A 46 -1.15 -1.03 -9.54
CA GLU A 46 0.02 -1.86 -9.29
C GLU A 46 1.02 -1.09 -8.42
N CYS A 47 1.75 -1.81 -7.58
CA CYS A 47 2.86 -1.25 -6.84
C CYS A 47 4.15 -1.46 -7.63
N PHE A 48 5.07 -0.51 -7.51
CA PHE A 48 6.43 -0.69 -7.97
C PHE A 48 7.23 -1.49 -6.93
N ILE A 49 7.97 -2.51 -7.37
CA ILE A 49 8.74 -3.39 -6.50
C ILE A 49 10.22 -3.09 -6.72
N ASP A 50 10.90 -2.62 -5.68
CA ASP A 50 12.34 -2.38 -5.66
C ASP A 50 12.99 -3.32 -4.63
N GLY A 51 13.29 -4.54 -5.06
CA GLY A 51 13.83 -5.61 -4.22
C GLY A 51 12.85 -6.04 -3.11
N THR A 52 13.04 -5.49 -1.92
CA THR A 52 12.19 -5.75 -0.72
C THR A 52 11.28 -4.58 -0.37
N VAL A 53 11.32 -3.50 -1.16
CA VAL A 53 10.50 -2.31 -0.97
C VAL A 53 9.35 -2.34 -1.98
N ILE A 54 8.14 -2.15 -1.48
CA ILE A 54 6.94 -1.95 -2.29
C ILE A 54 6.59 -0.48 -2.23
N ASP A 55 6.49 0.16 -3.39
CA ASP A 55 6.11 1.56 -3.57
C ASP A 55 4.72 1.63 -4.21
N ALA A 56 3.77 2.19 -3.47
CA ALA A 56 2.41 2.46 -3.94
C ALA A 56 2.25 3.97 -4.15
N GLN A 57 2.02 4.38 -5.39
CA GLN A 57 1.70 5.77 -5.70
C GLN A 57 0.19 5.99 -5.54
N ILE A 58 -0.19 6.83 -4.58
CA ILE A 58 -1.60 7.12 -4.30
C ILE A 58 -1.87 8.63 -4.34
N ALA A 59 -3.07 8.98 -4.78
CA ALA A 59 -3.54 10.35 -4.86
C ALA A 59 -5.01 10.40 -4.42
N PRO A 60 -5.29 10.45 -3.10
CA PRO A 60 -6.66 10.54 -2.61
C PRO A 60 -7.32 11.86 -3.06
N LYS A 61 -8.54 11.75 -3.58
CA LYS A 61 -9.25 12.86 -4.25
C LYS A 61 -10.31 13.52 -3.39
N LYS A 62 -10.73 12.89 -2.29
CA LYS A 62 -11.73 13.46 -1.38
C LYS A 62 -11.16 13.56 0.03
N ARG A 63 -11.81 14.38 0.84
CA ARG A 63 -11.43 14.65 2.22
C ARG A 63 -12.12 13.62 3.14
N LEU A 64 -11.59 12.39 3.17
CA LEU A 64 -12.14 11.23 3.86
C LEU A 64 -11.06 10.43 4.60
N GLU A 65 -11.50 9.50 5.42
CA GLU A 65 -10.62 8.47 5.98
C GLU A 65 -10.59 7.26 5.05
N TYR A 66 -9.39 6.93 4.60
CA TYR A 66 -9.13 5.80 3.71
C TYR A 66 -8.32 4.73 4.41
N LYS A 67 -8.46 3.51 3.90
CA LYS A 67 -7.58 2.38 4.20
C LYS A 67 -6.90 1.98 2.90
N LEU A 68 -5.58 2.10 2.90
CA LEU A 68 -4.72 1.62 1.83
C LEU A 68 -4.39 0.15 2.12
N TYR A 69 -4.92 -0.73 1.29
CA TYR A 69 -4.62 -2.15 1.30
C TYR A 69 -3.51 -2.40 0.29
N ILE A 70 -2.40 -2.98 0.72
CA ILE A 70 -1.30 -3.39 -0.14
C ILE A 70 -1.23 -4.91 -0.11
N THR A 71 -1.64 -5.53 -1.21
CA THR A 71 -1.62 -6.98 -1.38
C THR A 71 -0.38 -7.35 -2.17
N TYR A 72 0.43 -8.27 -1.67
CA TYR A 72 1.66 -8.68 -2.33
C TYR A 72 1.88 -10.19 -2.22
N LYS A 73 2.60 -10.74 -3.19
CA LYS A 73 2.89 -12.17 -3.28
C LYS A 73 4.37 -12.44 -3.07
N VAL A 74 4.67 -13.32 -2.12
CA VAL A 74 6.02 -13.81 -1.84
C VAL A 74 6.00 -15.32 -1.97
N ALA A 75 6.80 -15.87 -2.88
CA ALA A 75 6.75 -17.29 -3.26
C ALA A 75 5.30 -17.73 -3.62
N ASP A 76 4.66 -18.52 -2.75
CA ASP A 76 3.30 -19.04 -2.88
C ASP A 76 2.32 -18.37 -1.90
N GLU A 77 2.81 -17.46 -1.06
CA GLU A 77 2.03 -16.75 -0.07
C GLU A 77 1.46 -15.45 -0.66
N THR A 78 0.20 -15.16 -0.33
CA THR A 78 -0.42 -13.86 -0.60
C THR A 78 -0.64 -13.16 0.73
N LEU A 79 0.04 -12.04 0.91
CA LEU A 79 0.04 -11.23 2.12
C LEU A 79 -0.65 -9.90 1.83
N MET A 80 -1.24 -9.31 2.87
CA MET A 80 -1.96 -8.05 2.77
C MET A 80 -1.63 -7.17 3.97
N GLU A 81 -1.15 -5.96 3.69
CA GLU A 81 -0.92 -4.91 4.67
C GLU A 81 -2.01 -3.85 4.57
N CYS A 82 -2.35 -3.25 5.72
CA CYS A 82 -3.37 -2.22 5.81
C CYS A 82 -2.82 -0.99 6.51
N ILE A 83 -2.88 0.15 5.83
CA ILE A 83 -2.40 1.45 6.30
C ILE A 83 -3.56 2.42 6.32
N GLU A 84 -3.71 3.16 7.42
CA GLU A 84 -4.71 4.22 7.51
C GLU A 84 -4.19 5.47 6.80
N VAL A 85 -4.98 6.01 5.88
CA VAL A 85 -4.67 7.23 5.13
C VAL A 85 -5.74 8.25 5.49
N VAL A 86 -5.36 9.33 6.14
CA VAL A 86 -6.28 10.41 6.49
C VAL A 86 -5.94 11.63 5.66
N THR A 87 -6.94 12.13 4.94
CA THR A 87 -6.78 13.35 4.14
C THR A 87 -7.26 14.58 4.89
N GLU A 88 -6.46 15.64 4.87
CA GLU A 88 -6.76 16.94 5.49
C GLU A 88 -7.01 18.06 4.46
#